data_AF-A0A7H0GRD6-F1
#
_entry.id   AF-A0A7H0GRD6-F1
#
_cell.length_a   1.000
_cell.length_b   1.000
_cell.length_c   1.000
_cell.angle_alpha   90.00
_cell.angle_beta   90.00
_cell.angle_gamma   90.00
#
_symmetry.space_group_name_H-M   'P 1'
#
loop_
_entity.id
_entity.type
_entity.pdbx_description
1 polymer ?
#
loop_
_entity_poly.entity_id
_entity_poly.type
_entity_poly.pdbx_seq_one_letter_code
_entity_poly.pdbx_strand_id
1 'polypeptide(L)'
;MSELRTVIKLTQHLSKFKALTVDASFFGNRGGTNTQQIGYALNVAATYLQALPNADMSVADVATAMQLHLAIGTSYFLEIAKLRAVRRLWATLLHAFDLPPSLATTLRIHTSTSSWLQTTLDPHTNLLRFTTEAMAAVLGGATSLTVTPFDSLYREPSEFSERLARNLSIILREESQLGRVLDPAAGSYYLETLTDTLAREAWALFQATEAKGGLPKAWGTVLEELRIVSRQQFHRIATGEQVIVGSNRFTQAEEEFEFDPKKLLRSRSFDTTRAAYPTEVLRLVTAMHFRRQLQQNQRAAVVLLGQDANRAILESFLKTLPQEEQTSLPLPELAADTLSVLFSTPETVTLMYATVDQYHALAREVSAPDTADLSIHLPTLLSSDVATMQAAVERHGFQELSVNTYKTDDILARLQGKT
;
A
#
# COMPACT_ATOMS: atom_id res chain seq x y z
N MET A 1 33.96 10.81 -14.34
CA MET A 1 34.72 9.79 -15.10
C MET A 1 36.07 9.47 -14.48
N SER A 2 36.87 10.44 -14.04
CA SER A 2 38.16 10.20 -13.37
C SER A 2 38.04 9.34 -12.11
N GLU A 3 37.10 9.66 -11.22
CA GLU A 3 36.85 8.89 -9.98
C GLU A 3 36.49 7.42 -10.27
N LEU A 4 35.61 7.17 -11.25
CA LEU A 4 35.24 5.82 -11.66
C LEU A 4 36.45 5.02 -12.17
N ARG A 5 37.35 5.66 -12.94
CA ARG A 5 38.59 5.01 -13.39
C ARG A 5 39.48 4.63 -12.20
N THR A 6 39.61 5.53 -11.22
CA THR A 6 40.38 5.24 -10.00
C THR A 6 39.81 4.04 -9.25
N VAL A 7 38.50 4.00 -9.05
CA VAL A 7 37.83 2.90 -8.34
C VAL A 7 38.00 1.57 -9.07
N ILE A 8 37.86 1.54 -10.40
CA ILE A 8 38.09 0.33 -11.20
C ILE A 8 39.56 -0.12 -11.03
N LYS A 9 40.53 0.78 -11.17
CA LYS A 9 41.97 0.46 -11.02
C LYS A 9 42.29 -0.11 -9.64
N LEU A 10 41.77 0.49 -8.58
CA LEU A 10 41.98 0.03 -7.20
C LEU A 10 41.37 -1.35 -6.94
N THR A 11 40.33 -1.74 -7.69
CA THR A 11 39.57 -2.97 -7.44
C THR A 11 39.84 -4.09 -8.46
N GLN A 12 40.71 -3.86 -9.45
CA GLN A 12 41.08 -4.85 -10.49
C GLN A 12 41.57 -6.19 -9.92
N HIS A 13 42.27 -6.17 -8.79
CA HIS A 13 42.78 -7.39 -8.14
C HIS A 13 41.67 -8.21 -7.45
N LEU A 14 40.48 -7.64 -7.24
CA LEU A 14 39.34 -8.28 -6.59
C LEU A 14 38.37 -8.85 -7.64
N SER A 15 38.70 -10.01 -8.22
CA SER A 15 37.95 -10.62 -9.33
C SER A 15 36.45 -10.87 -9.07
N LYS A 16 36.04 -11.00 -7.81
CA LYS A 16 34.63 -11.17 -7.41
C LYS A 16 33.90 -9.85 -7.12
N PHE A 17 34.60 -8.73 -7.05
CA PHE A 17 34.03 -7.41 -6.80
C PHE A 17 33.75 -6.72 -8.14
N LYS A 18 32.59 -6.08 -8.26
CA LYS A 18 32.19 -5.33 -9.45
C LYS A 18 32.12 -3.85 -9.09
N ALA A 19 33.05 -3.06 -9.62
CA ALA A 19 33.24 -1.67 -9.24
C ALA A 19 32.17 -0.73 -9.84
N LEU A 20 31.53 -1.12 -10.93
CA LEU A 20 30.56 -0.32 -11.65
C LEU A 20 29.22 -1.07 -11.75
N THR A 21 28.15 -0.44 -11.28
CA THR A 21 26.78 -0.96 -11.46
C THR A 21 26.02 -0.03 -12.38
N VAL A 22 25.54 -0.56 -13.50
CA VAL A 22 24.57 0.13 -14.35
C VAL A 22 23.19 -0.08 -13.74
N ASP A 23 22.65 0.96 -13.12
CA ASP A 23 21.31 0.94 -12.55
C ASP A 23 20.26 1.21 -13.64
N ALA A 24 19.79 0.11 -14.24
CA ALA A 24 18.65 0.14 -15.15
C ALA A 24 17.30 -0.06 -14.42
N SER A 25 17.32 -0.32 -13.11
CA SER A 25 16.10 -0.30 -12.28
C SER A 25 15.42 1.06 -12.36
N PHE A 26 16.21 2.14 -12.53
CA PHE A 26 15.75 3.50 -12.83
C PHE A 26 14.64 3.58 -13.90
N PHE A 27 14.81 2.84 -15.01
CA PHE A 27 13.87 2.89 -16.14
C PHE A 27 12.57 2.13 -15.84
N GLY A 28 12.69 0.93 -15.26
CA GLY A 28 11.53 0.10 -14.91
C GLY A 28 10.68 0.73 -13.79
N ASN A 29 11.34 1.29 -12.77
CA ASN A 29 10.67 1.98 -11.67
C ASN A 29 10.08 3.34 -12.07
N ARG A 30 10.19 3.75 -13.35
CA ARG A 30 9.51 4.91 -13.94
C ARG A 30 8.50 4.52 -15.01
N GLY A 31 8.07 3.26 -15.03
CA GLY A 31 7.06 2.76 -15.94
C GLY A 31 7.58 2.41 -17.34
N GLY A 32 8.89 2.32 -17.51
CA GLY A 32 9.48 1.78 -18.74
C GLY A 32 9.09 0.33 -18.95
N THR A 33 8.86 -0.04 -20.20
CA THR A 33 8.64 -1.45 -20.58
C THR A 33 9.90 -2.29 -20.38
N ASN A 34 9.76 -3.62 -20.38
CA ASN A 34 10.90 -4.54 -20.30
C ASN A 34 11.88 -4.32 -21.47
N THR A 35 11.36 -4.09 -22.68
CA THR A 35 12.13 -3.72 -23.87
C THR A 35 12.94 -2.44 -23.63
N GLN A 36 12.31 -1.39 -23.08
CA GLN A 36 12.98 -0.13 -22.76
C GLN A 36 14.05 -0.29 -21.69
N GLN A 37 13.77 -1.03 -20.63
CA GLN A 37 14.75 -1.28 -19.58
C GLN A 37 15.99 -2.01 -20.11
N ILE A 38 15.81 -3.01 -20.98
CA ILE A 38 16.95 -3.72 -21.61
C ILE A 38 17.72 -2.77 -22.54
N GLY A 39 17.04 -2.13 -23.49
CA GLY A 39 17.68 -1.28 -24.49
C GLY A 39 18.49 -0.16 -23.85
N TYR A 40 17.89 0.58 -22.91
CA TYR A 40 18.57 1.66 -22.22
C TYR A 40 19.68 1.17 -21.29
N ALA A 41 19.56 -0.01 -20.66
CA ALA A 41 20.69 -0.60 -19.92
C ALA A 41 21.91 -0.80 -20.83
N LEU A 42 21.70 -1.30 -22.05
CA LEU A 42 22.76 -1.48 -23.04
C LEU A 42 23.33 -0.14 -23.51
N ASN A 43 22.49 0.89 -23.71
CA ASN A 43 22.98 2.24 -24.07
C ASN A 43 23.83 2.85 -22.95
N VAL A 44 23.42 2.70 -21.67
CA VAL A 44 24.23 3.15 -20.53
C VAL A 44 25.57 2.41 -20.52
N ALA A 45 25.54 1.08 -20.65
CA ALA A 45 26.76 0.28 -20.65
C ALA A 45 27.69 0.64 -21.82
N ALA A 46 27.17 0.78 -23.04
CA ALA A 46 27.92 1.19 -24.22
C ALA A 46 28.58 2.55 -24.03
N THR A 47 27.86 3.51 -23.43
CA THR A 47 28.38 4.84 -23.10
C THR A 47 29.61 4.72 -22.18
N TYR A 48 29.56 3.87 -21.16
CA TYR A 48 30.69 3.67 -20.26
C TYR A 48 31.84 2.88 -20.90
N LEU A 49 31.54 1.87 -21.72
CA LEU A 49 32.55 1.10 -22.47
C LEU A 49 33.30 1.99 -23.47
N GLN A 50 32.65 3.03 -24.02
CA GLN A 50 33.29 4.01 -24.89
C GLN A 50 34.08 5.07 -24.11
N ALA A 51 33.55 5.57 -22.98
CA ALA A 51 34.08 6.75 -22.31
C ALA A 51 35.16 6.46 -21.24
N LEU A 52 35.13 5.30 -20.59
CA LEU A 52 36.04 4.97 -19.50
C LEU A 52 37.45 4.50 -19.91
N PRO A 53 37.66 3.77 -21.02
CA PRO A 53 39.00 3.34 -21.42
C PRO A 53 39.99 4.51 -21.57
N ASN A 54 41.25 4.23 -21.28
CA ASN A 54 42.39 5.14 -21.49
C ASN A 54 43.69 4.33 -21.61
N ALA A 55 44.86 5.00 -21.60
CA ALA A 55 46.16 4.32 -21.73
C ALA A 55 46.42 3.21 -20.69
N ASP A 56 45.82 3.30 -19.50
CA ASP A 56 46.04 2.38 -18.37
C ASP A 56 44.87 1.37 -18.18
N MET A 57 43.81 1.48 -18.98
CA MET A 57 42.57 0.73 -18.77
C MET A 57 41.94 0.37 -20.11
N SER A 58 41.89 -0.94 -20.39
CA SER A 58 41.27 -1.47 -21.60
C SER A 58 39.74 -1.49 -21.50
N VAL A 59 39.07 -1.64 -22.64
CA VAL A 59 37.61 -1.87 -22.69
C VAL A 59 37.23 -3.16 -21.93
N ALA A 60 38.09 -4.18 -21.99
CA ALA A 60 37.89 -5.45 -21.30
C ALA A 60 37.90 -5.28 -19.77
N ASP A 61 38.77 -4.42 -19.24
CA ASP A 61 38.83 -4.11 -17.80
C ASP A 61 37.53 -3.45 -17.33
N VAL A 62 37.01 -2.49 -18.11
CA VAL A 62 35.74 -1.81 -17.83
C VAL A 62 34.58 -2.80 -17.88
N ALA A 63 34.50 -3.64 -18.92
CA ALA A 63 33.47 -4.66 -19.06
C ALA A 63 33.50 -5.67 -17.91
N THR A 64 34.70 -6.09 -17.47
CA THR A 64 34.87 -7.00 -16.32
C THR A 64 34.40 -6.37 -15.01
N ALA A 65 34.65 -5.07 -14.82
CA ALA A 65 34.27 -4.35 -13.62
C ALA A 65 32.76 -4.02 -13.55
N MET A 66 32.02 -4.22 -14.64
CA MET A 66 30.61 -3.87 -14.75
C MET A 66 29.66 -4.99 -14.27
N GLN A 67 28.57 -4.59 -13.63
CA GLN A 67 27.38 -5.40 -13.41
C GLN A 67 26.12 -4.59 -13.73
N LEU A 68 25.00 -5.28 -13.95
CA LEU A 68 23.72 -4.65 -14.23
C LEU A 68 22.79 -4.79 -13.03
N HIS A 69 22.02 -3.75 -12.73
CA HIS A 69 20.90 -3.81 -11.79
C HIS A 69 19.58 -3.56 -12.52
N LEU A 70 18.65 -4.50 -12.40
CA LEU A 70 17.33 -4.46 -13.06
C LEU A 70 16.21 -4.54 -12.02
N ALA A 71 15.17 -3.72 -12.19
CA ALA A 71 13.92 -3.90 -11.44
C ALA A 71 13.15 -5.10 -12.03
N ILE A 72 12.46 -5.89 -11.21
CA ILE A 72 11.62 -7.01 -11.65
C ILE A 72 10.18 -6.69 -11.27
N GLY A 73 9.27 -6.65 -12.26
CA GLY A 73 7.85 -6.36 -12.04
C GLY A 73 6.98 -7.61 -12.01
N THR A 74 5.67 -7.42 -11.92
CA THR A 74 4.71 -8.52 -11.74
C THR A 74 4.44 -9.35 -13.01
N SER A 75 5.05 -9.02 -14.15
CA SER A 75 4.83 -9.72 -15.42
C SER A 75 5.69 -10.99 -15.52
N TYR A 76 5.34 -12.00 -14.72
CA TYR A 76 6.14 -13.19 -14.43
C TYR A 76 7.00 -13.75 -15.58
N PHE A 77 6.38 -14.16 -16.70
CA PHE A 77 7.12 -14.76 -17.82
C PHE A 77 7.96 -13.74 -18.62
N LEU A 78 7.47 -12.51 -18.75
CA LEU A 78 8.23 -11.43 -19.39
C LEU A 78 9.49 -11.09 -18.60
N GLU A 79 9.43 -11.18 -17.28
CA GLU A 79 10.59 -10.95 -16.40
C GLU A 79 11.64 -12.06 -16.51
N ILE A 80 11.21 -13.33 -16.54
CA ILE A 80 12.10 -14.47 -16.81
C ILE A 80 12.78 -14.28 -18.18
N ALA A 81 11.99 -14.00 -19.21
CA ALA A 81 12.49 -13.80 -20.56
C ALA A 81 13.42 -12.58 -20.68
N LYS A 82 13.15 -11.51 -19.94
CA LYS A 82 13.97 -10.29 -19.89
C LYS A 82 15.40 -10.59 -19.45
N LEU A 83 15.58 -11.32 -18.34
CA LEU A 83 16.91 -11.63 -17.82
C LEU A 83 17.73 -12.49 -18.79
N ARG A 84 17.07 -13.45 -19.47
CA ARG A 84 17.68 -14.26 -20.52
C ARG A 84 18.07 -13.41 -21.73
N ALA A 85 17.20 -12.48 -22.15
CA ALA A 85 17.47 -11.56 -23.26
C ALA A 85 18.66 -10.64 -22.98
N VAL A 86 18.75 -10.09 -21.76
CA VAL A 86 19.89 -9.25 -21.33
C VAL A 86 21.21 -10.00 -21.47
N ARG A 87 21.29 -11.27 -21.02
CA ARG A 87 22.52 -12.05 -21.14
C ARG A 87 22.94 -12.26 -22.60
N ARG A 88 21.98 -12.54 -23.48
CA ARG A 88 22.22 -12.69 -24.92
C ARG A 88 22.73 -11.37 -25.53
N LEU A 89 22.03 -10.28 -25.28
CA LEU A 89 22.39 -8.97 -25.83
C LEU A 89 23.68 -8.41 -25.25
N TRP A 90 24.03 -8.74 -24.00
CA TRP A 90 25.33 -8.39 -23.44
C TRP A 90 26.47 -9.02 -24.24
N ALA A 91 26.37 -10.29 -24.60
CA ALA A 91 27.36 -10.94 -25.45
C ALA A 91 27.45 -10.25 -26.83
N THR A 92 26.31 -9.89 -27.43
CA THR A 92 26.27 -9.13 -28.69
C THR A 92 26.92 -7.75 -28.56
N LEU A 93 26.67 -7.05 -27.45
CA LEU A 93 27.27 -5.75 -27.18
C LEU A 93 28.79 -5.87 -27.06
N LEU A 94 29.29 -6.81 -26.25
CA LEU A 94 30.74 -7.03 -26.09
C LEU A 94 31.41 -7.40 -27.42
N HIS A 95 30.76 -8.22 -28.25
CA HIS A 95 31.25 -8.54 -29.58
C HIS A 95 31.41 -7.29 -30.46
N ALA A 96 30.51 -6.30 -30.36
CA ALA A 96 30.61 -5.04 -31.09
C ALA A 96 31.78 -4.16 -30.63
N PHE A 97 32.38 -4.44 -29.47
CA PHE A 97 33.61 -3.82 -28.96
C PHE A 97 34.85 -4.71 -29.17
N ASP A 98 34.77 -5.72 -30.04
CA ASP A 98 35.85 -6.68 -30.33
C ASP A 98 36.35 -7.45 -29.09
N LEU A 99 35.47 -7.68 -28.11
CA LEU A 99 35.78 -8.43 -26.89
C LEU A 99 35.44 -9.91 -27.03
N PRO A 100 36.21 -10.81 -26.37
CA PRO A 100 36.02 -12.24 -26.50
C PRO A 100 34.70 -12.70 -25.84
N PRO A 101 33.99 -13.69 -26.41
CA PRO A 101 32.73 -14.21 -25.86
C PRO A 101 32.83 -14.72 -24.42
N SER A 102 33.99 -15.21 -24.00
CA SER A 102 34.24 -15.68 -22.62
C SER A 102 33.97 -14.59 -21.59
N LEU A 103 34.16 -13.32 -21.94
CA LEU A 103 33.92 -12.19 -21.04
C LEU A 103 32.45 -12.02 -20.69
N ALA A 104 31.53 -12.36 -21.60
CA ALA A 104 30.09 -12.26 -21.37
C ALA A 104 29.62 -13.15 -20.21
N THR A 105 30.31 -14.27 -19.96
CA THR A 105 30.02 -15.19 -18.84
C THR A 105 30.27 -14.56 -17.46
N THR A 106 31.06 -13.49 -17.42
CA THR A 106 31.40 -12.79 -16.17
C THR A 106 30.33 -11.78 -15.73
N LEU A 107 29.30 -11.58 -16.56
CA LEU A 107 28.20 -10.64 -16.27
C LEU A 107 27.42 -11.08 -15.04
N ARG A 108 27.39 -10.19 -14.06
CA ARG A 108 26.48 -10.29 -12.92
C ARG A 108 25.26 -9.42 -13.13
N ILE A 109 24.10 -10.00 -12.85
CA ILE A 109 22.82 -9.28 -12.89
C ILE A 109 22.27 -9.28 -11.47
N HIS A 110 22.26 -8.11 -10.85
CA HIS A 110 21.51 -7.85 -9.64
C HIS A 110 20.08 -7.51 -10.01
N THR A 111 19.13 -8.00 -9.22
CA THR A 111 17.71 -7.72 -9.40
C THR A 111 17.10 -7.20 -8.11
N SER A 112 16.09 -6.34 -8.23
CA SER A 112 15.27 -5.94 -7.09
C SER A 112 13.80 -5.95 -7.46
N THR A 113 12.93 -6.27 -6.49
CA THR A 113 11.47 -6.08 -6.63
C THR A 113 11.15 -4.64 -7.01
N SER A 114 10.23 -4.44 -7.95
CA SER A 114 9.95 -3.11 -8.50
C SER A 114 9.07 -2.27 -7.57
N SER A 115 9.38 -0.99 -7.40
CA SER A 115 8.52 -0.05 -6.68
C SER A 115 7.32 0.42 -7.51
N TRP A 116 7.34 0.18 -8.82
CA TRP A 116 6.37 0.76 -9.77
C TRP A 116 4.92 0.38 -9.47
N LEU A 117 4.68 -0.89 -9.11
CA LEU A 117 3.34 -1.46 -8.85
C LEU A 117 3.11 -1.79 -7.37
N GLN A 118 4.06 -1.48 -6.50
CA GLN A 118 3.88 -1.63 -5.06
C GLN A 118 2.80 -0.68 -4.57
N THR A 119 2.01 -1.12 -3.59
CA THR A 119 0.88 -0.37 -3.06
C THR A 119 1.06 0.00 -1.59
N THR A 120 0.61 1.19 -1.19
CA THR A 120 0.44 1.50 0.24
C THR A 120 -0.88 1.00 0.82
N LEU A 121 -1.84 0.74 -0.06
CA LEU A 121 -3.11 0.10 0.25
C LEU A 121 -2.94 -1.42 0.22
N ASP A 122 -3.55 -2.09 1.17
CA ASP A 122 -3.46 -3.52 1.40
C ASP A 122 -2.01 -4.03 1.24
N PRO A 123 -1.09 -3.57 2.10
CA PRO A 123 0.34 -3.72 1.89
C PRO A 123 0.79 -5.19 1.96
N HIS A 124 0.02 -6.07 2.61
CA HIS A 124 0.28 -7.51 2.63
C HIS A 124 0.20 -8.14 1.23
N THR A 125 -0.61 -7.61 0.33
CA THR A 125 -0.66 -8.07 -1.07
C THR A 125 0.67 -7.83 -1.79
N ASN A 126 1.54 -6.91 -1.33
CA ASN A 126 2.89 -6.78 -1.86
C ASN A 126 3.74 -8.03 -1.61
N LEU A 127 3.54 -8.77 -0.51
CA LEU A 127 4.26 -10.04 -0.27
C LEU A 127 3.98 -11.07 -1.38
N LEU A 128 2.73 -11.11 -1.86
CA LEU A 128 2.31 -11.99 -2.95
C LEU A 128 2.98 -11.57 -4.27
N ARG A 129 3.01 -10.26 -4.57
CA ARG A 129 3.72 -9.71 -5.74
C ARG A 129 5.20 -10.05 -5.71
N PHE A 130 5.86 -9.79 -4.59
CA PHE A 130 7.27 -10.04 -4.40
C PHE A 130 7.63 -11.50 -4.54
N THR A 131 6.73 -12.41 -4.18
CA THR A 131 6.92 -13.86 -4.41
C THR A 131 7.06 -14.16 -5.89
N THR A 132 6.16 -13.63 -6.72
CA THR A 132 6.21 -13.83 -8.17
C THR A 132 7.42 -13.13 -8.81
N GLU A 133 7.74 -11.92 -8.37
CA GLU A 133 8.90 -11.15 -8.84
C GLU A 133 10.22 -11.86 -8.51
N ALA A 134 10.39 -12.29 -7.27
CA ALA A 134 11.56 -13.02 -6.81
C ALA A 134 11.73 -14.35 -7.54
N MET A 135 10.63 -15.10 -7.72
CA MET A 135 10.65 -16.35 -8.46
C MET A 135 11.04 -16.13 -9.93
N ALA A 136 10.49 -15.11 -10.58
CA ALA A 136 10.88 -14.74 -11.95
C ALA A 136 12.36 -14.36 -12.04
N ALA A 137 12.88 -13.63 -11.05
CA ALA A 137 14.29 -13.26 -10.99
C ALA A 137 15.21 -14.49 -10.88
N VAL A 138 14.88 -15.43 -9.98
CA VAL A 138 15.64 -16.67 -9.80
C VAL A 138 15.61 -17.51 -11.07
N LEU A 139 14.43 -17.75 -11.65
CA LEU A 139 14.26 -18.58 -12.84
C LEU A 139 14.84 -17.96 -14.11
N GLY A 140 14.84 -16.62 -14.22
CA GLY A 140 15.54 -15.89 -15.28
C GLY A 140 17.07 -15.85 -15.10
N GLY A 141 17.58 -16.44 -14.01
CA GLY A 141 19.00 -16.59 -13.75
C GLY A 141 19.67 -15.33 -13.22
N ALA A 142 18.99 -14.52 -12.38
CA ALA A 142 19.63 -13.42 -11.67
C ALA A 142 20.81 -13.93 -10.82
N THR A 143 21.87 -13.13 -10.72
CA THR A 143 23.05 -13.45 -9.89
C THR A 143 22.81 -13.14 -8.41
N SER A 144 22.04 -12.08 -8.15
CA SER A 144 21.61 -11.70 -6.81
C SER A 144 20.25 -11.02 -6.87
N LEU A 145 19.51 -11.09 -5.76
CA LEU A 145 18.15 -10.59 -5.63
C LEU A 145 18.03 -9.81 -4.32
N THR A 146 17.45 -8.61 -4.40
CA THR A 146 16.95 -7.84 -3.27
C THR A 146 15.43 -7.87 -3.30
N VAL A 147 14.83 -8.45 -2.27
CA VAL A 147 13.39 -8.33 -2.02
C VAL A 147 13.21 -7.14 -1.08
N THR A 148 12.41 -6.16 -1.49
CA THR A 148 12.07 -5.00 -0.66
C THR A 148 11.09 -5.42 0.44
N PRO A 149 11.18 -4.86 1.66
CA PRO A 149 10.12 -5.03 2.68
C PRO A 149 8.77 -4.51 2.18
N PHE A 150 7.68 -5.21 2.50
CA PHE A 150 6.34 -4.94 1.96
C PHE A 150 5.73 -3.60 2.39
N ASP A 151 6.24 -3.01 3.47
CA ASP A 151 5.79 -1.79 4.11
C ASP A 151 6.72 -0.58 3.86
N SER A 152 7.78 -0.75 3.06
CA SER A 152 8.82 0.27 2.85
C SER A 152 8.33 1.56 2.17
N LEU A 153 7.12 1.53 1.59
CA LEU A 153 6.54 2.70 0.92
C LEU A 153 5.97 3.75 1.88
N TYR A 154 5.61 3.36 3.10
CA TYR A 154 4.92 4.24 4.05
C TYR A 154 5.55 4.30 5.44
N ARG A 155 6.51 3.42 5.74
CA ARG A 155 7.28 3.48 6.99
C ARG A 155 8.67 2.87 6.84
N GLU A 156 9.51 3.13 7.83
CA GLU A 156 10.77 2.41 7.99
C GLU A 156 10.48 0.92 8.25
N PRO A 157 11.13 -0.01 7.52
CA PRO A 157 10.92 -1.43 7.70
C PRO A 157 11.23 -1.88 9.13
N SER A 158 10.35 -2.71 9.68
CA SER A 158 10.59 -3.39 10.95
C SER A 158 11.45 -4.64 10.77
N GLU A 159 12.03 -5.16 11.85
CA GLU A 159 12.74 -6.46 11.82
C GLU A 159 11.83 -7.59 11.28
N PHE A 160 10.52 -7.51 11.56
CA PHE A 160 9.53 -8.44 11.00
C PHE A 160 9.46 -8.35 9.48
N SER A 161 9.34 -7.14 8.94
CA SER A 161 9.22 -6.89 7.50
C SER A 161 10.49 -7.27 6.74
N GLU A 162 11.66 -6.94 7.30
CA GLU A 162 12.96 -7.34 6.76
C GLU A 162 13.15 -8.86 6.78
N ARG A 163 12.74 -9.51 7.88
CA ARG A 163 12.79 -10.97 7.99
C ARG A 163 11.93 -11.64 6.93
N LEU A 164 10.72 -11.15 6.67
CA LEU A 164 9.85 -11.69 5.62
C LEU A 164 10.48 -11.54 4.23
N ALA A 165 10.98 -10.34 3.91
CA ALA A 165 11.64 -10.08 2.64
C ALA A 165 12.86 -11.01 2.41
N ARG A 166 13.70 -11.18 3.43
CA ARG A 166 14.83 -12.12 3.38
C ARG A 166 14.38 -13.57 3.24
N ASN A 167 13.45 -14.02 4.10
CA ASN A 167 13.04 -15.42 4.16
C ASN A 167 12.37 -15.88 2.86
N LEU A 168 11.71 -14.99 2.11
CA LEU A 168 11.18 -15.31 0.79
C LEU A 168 12.25 -15.91 -0.12
N SER A 169 13.41 -15.26 -0.23
CA SER A 169 14.53 -15.78 -1.04
C SER A 169 15.10 -17.10 -0.52
N ILE A 170 15.08 -17.32 0.80
CA ILE A 170 15.53 -18.56 1.45
C ILE A 170 14.55 -19.70 1.14
N ILE A 171 13.25 -19.47 1.27
CA ILE A 171 12.19 -20.46 0.95
C ILE A 171 12.30 -20.89 -0.51
N LEU A 172 12.44 -19.93 -1.45
CA LEU A 172 12.59 -20.24 -2.87
C LEU A 172 13.83 -21.12 -3.15
N ARG A 173 14.91 -20.93 -2.38
CA ARG A 173 16.17 -21.66 -2.56
C ARG A 173 16.16 -23.03 -1.88
N GLU A 174 15.79 -23.10 -0.60
CA GLU A 174 15.94 -24.29 0.24
C GLU A 174 14.72 -25.21 0.18
N GLU A 175 13.51 -24.65 0.20
CA GLU A 175 12.26 -25.44 0.26
C GLU A 175 11.69 -25.70 -1.13
N SER A 176 11.62 -24.67 -1.98
CA SER A 176 11.16 -24.79 -3.38
C SER A 176 12.25 -25.30 -4.32
N GLN A 177 13.50 -25.35 -3.86
CA GLN A 177 14.64 -25.93 -4.58
C GLN A 177 14.90 -25.30 -5.96
N LEU A 178 14.50 -24.04 -6.18
CA LEU A 178 14.60 -23.38 -7.48
C LEU A 178 16.05 -23.13 -7.94
N GLY A 179 17.03 -23.32 -7.06
CA GLY A 179 18.46 -23.24 -7.37
C GLY A 179 19.10 -24.57 -7.80
N ARG A 180 18.36 -25.68 -7.88
CA ARG A 180 18.94 -27.02 -8.18
C ARG A 180 19.21 -27.25 -9.67
N VAL A 181 18.47 -26.61 -10.55
CA VAL A 181 18.57 -26.77 -12.01
C VAL A 181 18.98 -25.45 -12.62
N LEU A 182 19.98 -25.48 -13.52
CA LEU A 182 20.38 -24.31 -14.29
C LEU A 182 19.38 -24.07 -15.42
N ASP A 183 18.88 -22.83 -15.55
CA ASP A 183 17.90 -22.38 -16.55
C ASP A 183 16.76 -23.40 -16.79
N PRO A 184 15.88 -23.66 -15.79
CA PRO A 184 14.76 -24.58 -15.96
C PRO A 184 13.74 -24.13 -17.01
N ALA A 185 13.81 -22.88 -17.44
CA ALA A 185 12.99 -22.33 -18.51
C ALA A 185 13.47 -22.74 -19.92
N ALA A 186 14.69 -23.26 -20.06
CA ALA A 186 15.26 -23.67 -21.33
C ALA A 186 14.40 -24.73 -22.03
N GLY A 187 14.14 -24.52 -23.32
CA GLY A 187 13.33 -25.44 -24.12
C GLY A 187 11.82 -25.21 -24.05
N SER A 188 11.34 -24.32 -23.19
CA SER A 188 9.96 -23.83 -23.26
C SER A 188 9.79 -22.98 -24.51
N TYR A 189 9.03 -23.48 -25.50
CA TYR A 189 8.76 -22.74 -26.75
C TYR A 189 8.31 -21.30 -26.50
N TYR A 190 7.42 -21.11 -25.52
CA TYR A 190 6.92 -19.78 -25.15
C TYR A 190 8.03 -18.85 -24.65
N LEU A 191 8.87 -19.31 -23.71
CA LEU A 191 9.93 -18.48 -23.16
C LEU A 191 11.07 -18.25 -24.15
N GLU A 192 11.37 -19.21 -25.03
CA GLU A 192 12.35 -19.00 -26.10
C GLU A 192 11.90 -17.93 -27.10
N THR A 193 10.64 -18.01 -27.57
CA THR A 193 10.08 -17.00 -28.48
C THR A 193 9.98 -15.63 -27.80
N LEU A 194 9.57 -15.59 -26.53
CA LEU A 194 9.46 -14.34 -25.78
C LEU A 194 10.82 -13.70 -25.54
N THR A 195 11.83 -14.49 -25.15
CA THR A 195 13.21 -14.02 -24.99
C THR A 195 13.76 -13.47 -26.31
N ASP A 196 13.53 -14.15 -27.42
CA ASP A 196 14.00 -13.69 -28.73
C ASP A 196 13.30 -12.39 -29.17
N THR A 197 11.99 -12.29 -28.97
CA THR A 197 11.20 -11.09 -29.30
C THR A 197 11.70 -9.89 -28.50
N LEU A 198 11.81 -10.02 -27.17
CA LEU A 198 12.36 -8.97 -26.30
C LEU A 198 13.77 -8.58 -26.70
N ALA A 199 14.62 -9.55 -27.06
CA ALA A 199 15.99 -9.26 -27.48
C ALA A 199 16.03 -8.43 -28.77
N ARG A 200 15.23 -8.79 -29.78
CA ARG A 200 15.18 -8.06 -31.06
C ARG A 200 14.66 -6.63 -30.88
N GLU A 201 13.56 -6.46 -30.15
CA GLU A 201 12.98 -5.15 -29.91
C GLU A 201 13.91 -4.25 -29.09
N ALA A 202 14.54 -4.81 -28.05
CA ALA A 202 15.46 -4.05 -27.21
C ALA A 202 16.74 -3.66 -27.96
N TRP A 203 17.23 -4.53 -28.84
CA TRP A 203 18.37 -4.23 -29.70
C TRP A 203 18.04 -3.13 -30.72
N ALA A 204 16.85 -3.18 -31.33
CA ALA A 204 16.40 -2.12 -32.23
C ALA A 204 16.28 -0.77 -31.51
N LEU A 205 15.74 -0.75 -30.29
CA LEU A 205 15.69 0.46 -29.46
C LEU A 205 17.09 0.97 -29.08
N PHE A 206 18.00 0.07 -28.73
CA PHE A 206 19.40 0.39 -28.46
C PHE A 206 20.04 1.09 -29.66
N GLN A 207 19.92 0.49 -30.85
CA GLN A 207 20.44 1.05 -32.10
C GLN A 207 19.83 2.40 -32.45
N ALA A 208 18.51 2.56 -32.28
CA ALA A 208 17.82 3.83 -32.53
C ALA A 208 18.33 4.95 -31.60
N THR A 209 18.69 4.60 -30.35
CA THR A 209 19.25 5.54 -29.38
C THR A 209 20.72 5.86 -29.70
N GLU A 210 21.53 4.87 -30.09
CA GLU A 210 22.90 5.09 -30.56
C GLU A 210 22.93 5.98 -31.83
N ALA A 211 21.99 5.79 -32.76
CA ALA A 211 21.86 6.62 -33.96
C ALA A 211 21.57 8.10 -33.67
N LYS A 212 20.95 8.41 -32.52
CA LYS A 212 20.75 9.78 -32.02
C LYS A 212 22.03 10.36 -31.36
N GLY A 213 23.16 9.65 -31.46
CA GLY A 213 24.45 10.04 -30.91
C GLY A 213 24.72 9.54 -29.48
N GLY A 214 24.07 8.43 -29.11
CA GLY A 214 24.23 7.77 -27.82
C GLY A 214 23.31 8.34 -26.72
N LEU A 215 23.27 7.63 -25.58
CA LEU A 215 22.39 7.97 -24.47
C LEU A 215 22.51 9.41 -23.96
N PRO A 216 23.72 9.98 -23.77
CA PRO A 216 23.84 11.34 -23.23
C PRO A 216 23.14 12.40 -24.08
N LYS A 217 23.16 12.24 -25.42
CA LYS A 217 22.47 13.16 -26.34
C LYS A 217 20.98 12.85 -26.44
N ALA A 218 20.61 11.58 -26.38
CA ALA A 218 19.22 11.13 -26.48
C ALA A 218 18.43 11.21 -25.15
N TRP A 219 19.05 11.62 -24.04
CA TRP A 219 18.46 11.55 -22.69
C TRP A 219 17.09 12.25 -22.59
N GLY A 220 16.94 13.43 -23.19
CA GLY A 220 15.65 14.13 -23.21
C GLY A 220 14.54 13.33 -23.89
N THR A 221 14.87 12.68 -25.01
CA THR A 221 13.93 11.81 -25.74
C THR A 221 13.61 10.54 -24.96
N VAL A 222 14.61 9.90 -24.33
CA VAL A 222 14.45 8.72 -23.48
C VAL A 222 13.46 9.00 -22.35
N LEU A 223 13.61 10.14 -21.66
CA LEU A 223 12.69 10.54 -20.59
C LEU A 223 11.28 10.79 -21.10
N GLU A 224 11.13 11.35 -22.30
CA GLU A 224 9.81 11.57 -22.88
C GLU A 224 9.13 10.27 -23.29
N GLU A 225 9.87 9.33 -23.90
CA GLU A 225 9.35 8.00 -24.24
C GLU A 225 8.90 7.24 -22.97
N LEU A 226 9.63 7.33 -21.86
CA LEU A 226 9.23 6.76 -20.57
C LEU A 226 7.97 7.44 -20.01
N ARG A 227 7.84 8.76 -20.14
CA ARG A 227 6.63 9.49 -19.72
C ARG A 227 5.39 9.08 -20.51
N ILE A 228 5.53 8.84 -21.82
CA ILE A 228 4.42 8.41 -22.66
C ILE A 228 3.93 7.03 -22.21
N VAL A 229 4.83 6.06 -22.06
CA VAL A 229 4.47 4.69 -21.65
C VAL A 229 3.89 4.66 -20.24
N SER A 230 4.51 5.38 -19.29
CA SER A 230 4.00 5.45 -17.92
C SER A 230 2.60 6.05 -17.87
N ARG A 231 2.32 7.15 -18.59
CA ARG A 231 0.97 7.73 -18.71
C ARG A 231 -0.06 6.77 -19.30
N GLN A 232 0.32 5.99 -20.31
CA GLN A 232 -0.58 4.97 -20.86
C GLN A 232 -0.90 3.91 -19.80
N GLN A 233 0.10 3.43 -19.06
CA GLN A 233 -0.10 2.46 -18.00
C GLN A 233 -0.97 3.01 -16.86
N PHE A 234 -0.72 4.26 -16.45
CA PHE A 234 -1.57 4.99 -15.51
C PHE A 234 -3.03 5.01 -15.97
N HIS A 235 -3.27 5.33 -17.23
CA HIS A 235 -4.62 5.36 -17.79
C HIS A 235 -5.28 3.97 -17.76
N ARG A 236 -4.55 2.91 -18.12
CA ARG A 236 -5.05 1.53 -18.03
C ARG A 236 -5.42 1.12 -16.60
N ILE A 237 -4.62 1.52 -15.61
CA ILE A 237 -4.90 1.25 -14.19
C ILE A 237 -6.13 2.03 -13.73
N ALA A 238 -6.22 3.32 -14.08
CA ALA A 238 -7.31 4.19 -13.68
C ALA A 238 -8.67 3.78 -14.30
N THR A 239 -8.66 3.32 -15.55
CA THR A 239 -9.86 2.80 -16.24
C THR A 239 -10.22 1.37 -15.83
N GLY A 240 -9.32 0.69 -15.11
CA GLY A 240 -9.51 -0.70 -14.68
C GLY A 240 -9.23 -1.75 -15.78
N GLU A 241 -8.68 -1.35 -16.92
CA GLU A 241 -8.13 -2.26 -17.95
C GLU A 241 -6.97 -3.08 -17.38
N GLN A 242 -6.11 -2.43 -16.58
CA GLN A 242 -5.05 -3.09 -15.83
C GLN A 242 -5.43 -3.19 -14.36
N VAL A 243 -5.49 -4.43 -13.86
CA VAL A 243 -5.90 -4.74 -12.49
C VAL A 243 -4.71 -4.68 -11.53
N ILE A 244 -4.89 -3.97 -10.41
CA ILE A 244 -4.02 -3.98 -9.24
C ILE A 244 -4.88 -4.40 -8.04
N VAL A 245 -4.78 -5.69 -7.70
CA VAL A 245 -5.51 -6.33 -6.59
C VAL A 245 -5.26 -5.60 -5.27
N GLY A 246 -6.31 -5.34 -4.48
CA GLY A 246 -6.21 -4.62 -3.22
C GLY A 246 -6.09 -3.08 -3.38
N SER A 247 -5.85 -2.58 -4.60
CA SER A 247 -5.76 -1.14 -4.89
C SER A 247 -6.95 -0.62 -5.70
N ASN A 248 -7.08 -0.98 -6.98
CA ASN A 248 -8.18 -0.53 -7.85
C ASN A 248 -9.32 -1.56 -8.00
N ARG A 249 -9.08 -2.81 -7.65
CA ARG A 249 -10.04 -3.92 -7.70
C ARG A 249 -9.85 -4.83 -6.50
N PHE A 250 -10.91 -5.51 -6.08
CA PHE A 250 -10.93 -6.39 -4.91
C PHE A 250 -10.40 -5.67 -3.66
N THR A 251 -10.94 -4.49 -3.41
CA THR A 251 -10.52 -3.61 -2.32
C THR A 251 -11.23 -3.96 -1.03
N GLN A 252 -10.54 -3.85 0.10
CA GLN A 252 -11.15 -3.85 1.43
C GLN A 252 -11.97 -2.56 1.60
N ALA A 253 -13.27 -2.66 1.89
CA ALA A 253 -14.15 -1.50 2.05
C ALA A 253 -13.80 -0.67 3.30
N GLU A 254 -13.52 -1.34 4.40
CA GLU A 254 -13.16 -0.75 5.70
C GLU A 254 -11.69 -1.04 6.00
N GLU A 255 -10.80 -0.48 5.18
CA GLU A 255 -9.37 -0.63 5.38
C GLU A 255 -8.90 0.25 6.56
N GLU A 256 -8.32 -0.39 7.58
CA GLU A 256 -7.58 0.30 8.61
C GLU A 256 -6.14 0.56 8.15
N PHE A 257 -5.65 1.77 8.39
CA PHE A 257 -4.30 2.15 7.97
C PHE A 257 -3.39 2.14 9.19
N GLU A 258 -2.27 1.41 9.10
CA GLU A 258 -1.21 1.43 10.12
C GLU A 258 -0.43 2.76 10.15
N PHE A 259 -0.70 3.66 9.22
CA PHE A 259 -0.05 4.96 9.07
C PHE A 259 -1.07 6.09 8.99
N ASP A 260 -0.64 7.33 9.26
CA ASP A 260 -1.46 8.53 9.08
C ASP A 260 -1.47 8.93 7.59
N PRO A 261 -2.61 8.82 6.87
CA PRO A 261 -2.68 9.15 5.46
C PRO A 261 -2.32 10.60 5.15
N LYS A 262 -2.62 11.54 6.05
CA LYS A 262 -2.30 12.97 5.84
C LYS A 262 -0.80 13.22 5.89
N LYS A 263 -0.11 12.55 6.82
CA LYS A 263 1.35 12.65 6.92
C LYS A 263 2.03 12.01 5.72
N LEU A 264 1.55 10.84 5.29
CA LEU A 264 2.11 10.15 4.12
C LEU A 264 1.98 10.99 2.84
N LEU A 265 0.77 11.50 2.55
CA LEU A 265 0.51 12.32 1.36
C LEU A 265 1.33 13.62 1.31
N ARG A 266 1.76 14.12 2.46
CA ARG A 266 2.62 15.32 2.60
C ARG A 266 4.10 14.98 2.65
N SER A 267 4.46 13.71 2.79
CA SER A 267 5.85 13.30 2.91
C SER A 267 6.59 13.50 1.59
N ARG A 268 7.83 14.00 1.68
CA ARG A 268 8.74 14.07 0.53
C ARG A 268 9.23 12.70 0.09
N SER A 269 9.20 11.71 0.98
CA SER A 269 9.60 10.34 0.68
C SER A 269 8.52 9.54 -0.06
N PHE A 270 7.29 10.06 -0.15
CA PHE A 270 6.22 9.35 -0.82
C PHE A 270 6.38 9.45 -2.34
N ASP A 271 6.74 8.32 -2.95
CA ASP A 271 7.03 8.24 -4.37
C ASP A 271 5.76 8.48 -5.21
N THR A 272 5.73 9.65 -5.84
CA THR A 272 4.64 10.12 -6.72
C THR A 272 4.75 9.58 -8.14
N THR A 273 5.86 8.92 -8.46
CA THR A 273 6.08 8.39 -9.80
C THR A 273 5.42 7.05 -10.02
N ARG A 274 5.09 6.29 -8.96
CA ARG A 274 4.52 4.92 -9.04
C ARG A 274 3.18 4.85 -9.77
N ALA A 275 2.94 3.75 -10.48
CA ALA A 275 1.72 3.50 -11.24
C ALA A 275 0.44 3.56 -10.39
N ALA A 276 0.51 3.05 -9.16
CA ALA A 276 -0.64 2.97 -8.26
C ALA A 276 -0.94 4.30 -7.53
N TYR A 277 -0.04 5.29 -7.59
CA TYR A 277 -0.14 6.53 -6.82
C TYR A 277 -1.49 7.26 -7.00
N PRO A 278 -2.01 7.52 -8.22
CA PRO A 278 -3.26 8.26 -8.38
C PRO A 278 -4.46 7.56 -7.72
N THR A 279 -4.57 6.24 -7.90
CA THR A 279 -5.64 5.44 -7.28
C THR A 279 -5.50 5.43 -5.76
N GLU A 280 -4.28 5.33 -5.25
CA GLU A 280 -4.01 5.37 -3.81
C GLU A 280 -4.41 6.70 -3.19
N VAL A 281 -4.00 7.81 -3.80
CA VAL A 281 -4.37 9.16 -3.33
C VAL A 281 -5.88 9.31 -3.27
N LEU A 282 -6.60 8.91 -4.31
CA LEU A 282 -8.07 8.97 -4.34
C LEU A 282 -8.67 8.17 -3.18
N ARG A 283 -8.24 6.92 -2.97
CA ARG A 283 -8.77 6.07 -1.89
C ARG A 283 -8.42 6.61 -0.50
N LEU A 284 -7.20 7.07 -0.29
CA LEU A 284 -6.79 7.68 0.99
C LEU A 284 -7.61 8.94 1.29
N VAL A 285 -7.84 9.80 0.28
CA VAL A 285 -8.67 11.00 0.42
C VAL A 285 -10.13 10.65 0.71
N THR A 286 -10.69 9.67 0.01
CA THR A 286 -12.05 9.18 0.23
C THR A 286 -12.21 8.59 1.64
N ALA A 287 -11.27 7.75 2.08
CA ALA A 287 -11.30 7.17 3.43
C ALA A 287 -11.20 8.26 4.52
N MET A 288 -10.37 9.28 4.33
CA MET A 288 -10.30 10.43 5.24
C MET A 288 -11.61 11.23 5.28
N HIS A 289 -12.29 11.39 4.14
CA HIS A 289 -13.58 12.07 4.07
C HIS A 289 -14.66 11.32 4.85
N PHE A 290 -14.79 10.01 4.62
CA PHE A 290 -15.75 9.17 5.35
C PHE A 290 -15.47 9.12 6.85
N ARG A 291 -14.20 8.96 7.28
CA ARG A 291 -13.86 9.03 8.72
C ARG A 291 -14.26 10.35 9.36
N ARG A 292 -14.06 11.48 8.66
CA ARG A 292 -14.49 12.79 9.15
C ARG A 292 -16.01 12.89 9.26
N GLN A 293 -16.74 12.38 8.28
CA GLN A 293 -18.20 12.40 8.29
C GLN A 293 -18.78 11.51 9.40
N LEU A 294 -18.22 10.32 9.59
CA LEU A 294 -18.59 9.42 10.71
C LEU A 294 -18.36 10.10 12.06
N GLN A 295 -17.19 10.72 12.26
CA GLN A 295 -16.89 11.47 13.50
C GLN A 295 -17.82 12.69 13.70
N GLN A 296 -18.23 13.37 12.63
CA GLN A 296 -19.19 14.49 12.72
C GLN A 296 -20.62 14.05 13.04
N ASN A 297 -20.98 12.82 12.68
CA ASN A 297 -22.31 12.26 12.88
C ASN A 297 -22.46 11.46 14.20
N GLN A 298 -21.38 11.28 14.98
CA GLN A 298 -21.45 10.70 16.32
C GLN A 298 -21.94 11.75 17.34
N ARG A 299 -23.26 11.97 17.37
CA ARG A 299 -23.93 12.74 18.43
C ARG A 299 -24.79 11.81 19.26
N ALA A 300 -24.75 11.99 20.58
CA ALA A 300 -25.64 11.30 21.48
C ALA A 300 -26.77 12.23 21.93
N ALA A 301 -27.96 11.68 22.06
CA ALA A 301 -29.14 12.39 22.51
C ALA A 301 -29.74 11.72 23.75
N VAL A 302 -30.20 12.55 24.68
CA VAL A 302 -30.91 12.14 25.89
C VAL A 302 -32.32 12.69 25.84
N VAL A 303 -33.34 11.82 25.93
CA VAL A 303 -34.76 12.20 25.91
C VAL A 303 -35.40 11.89 27.25
N LEU A 304 -36.07 12.89 27.85
CA LEU A 304 -36.83 12.74 29.08
C LEU A 304 -38.24 12.20 28.78
N LEU A 305 -38.62 11.09 29.43
CA LEU A 305 -39.90 10.40 29.20
C LEU A 305 -40.96 10.63 30.30
N GLY A 306 -40.67 11.45 31.32
CA GLY A 306 -41.64 11.88 32.36
C GLY A 306 -41.75 10.96 33.59
N GLN A 307 -42.63 11.33 34.54
CA GLN A 307 -42.78 10.67 35.86
C GLN A 307 -43.90 9.60 35.92
N ASP A 308 -44.99 9.74 35.16
CA ASP A 308 -46.25 9.01 35.44
C ASP A 308 -46.43 7.67 34.70
N ALA A 309 -45.36 7.05 34.19
CA ALA A 309 -45.52 5.84 33.38
C ALA A 309 -44.34 4.87 33.40
N ASN A 310 -43.41 4.94 34.37
CA ASN A 310 -42.17 4.14 34.34
C ASN A 310 -42.41 2.64 34.09
N ARG A 311 -43.44 2.05 34.71
CA ARG A 311 -43.81 0.65 34.50
C ARG A 311 -44.37 0.38 33.11
N ALA A 312 -45.19 1.29 32.57
CA ALA A 312 -45.75 1.17 31.22
C ALA A 312 -44.68 1.43 30.13
N ILE A 313 -43.75 2.33 30.38
CA ILE A 313 -42.58 2.61 29.52
C ILE A 313 -41.67 1.38 29.49
N LEU A 314 -41.35 0.81 30.66
CA LEU A 314 -40.56 -0.41 30.77
C LEU A 314 -41.24 -1.60 30.09
N GLU A 315 -42.53 -1.83 30.35
CA GLU A 315 -43.30 -2.89 29.68
C GLU A 315 -43.40 -2.68 28.16
N SER A 316 -43.51 -1.43 27.69
CA SER A 316 -43.53 -1.12 26.26
C SER A 316 -42.15 -1.32 25.62
N PHE A 317 -41.08 -0.93 26.30
CA PHE A 317 -39.70 -1.13 25.86
C PHE A 317 -39.32 -2.61 25.82
N LEU A 318 -39.70 -3.40 26.84
CA LEU A 318 -39.46 -4.85 26.84
C LEU A 318 -40.19 -5.56 25.69
N LYS A 319 -41.40 -5.10 25.33
CA LYS A 319 -42.14 -5.62 24.17
C LYS A 319 -41.48 -5.29 22.83
N THR A 320 -40.58 -4.30 22.76
CA THR A 320 -39.81 -4.05 21.53
C THR A 320 -38.62 -4.98 21.36
N LEU A 321 -38.25 -5.76 22.39
CA LEU A 321 -37.13 -6.70 22.38
C LEU A 321 -37.53 -8.09 21.84
N PRO A 322 -36.61 -8.85 21.22
CA PRO A 322 -36.83 -10.25 20.85
C PRO A 322 -37.11 -11.12 22.09
N GLN A 323 -37.93 -12.17 21.93
CA GLN A 323 -38.29 -13.07 23.03
C GLN A 323 -37.09 -13.69 23.76
N GLU A 324 -35.96 -13.86 23.08
CA GLU A 324 -34.74 -14.44 23.66
C GLU A 324 -34.06 -13.50 24.69
N GLU A 325 -34.12 -12.17 24.49
CA GLU A 325 -33.52 -11.17 25.38
C GLU A 325 -34.46 -10.73 26.52
N GLN A 326 -35.78 -10.89 26.35
CA GLN A 326 -36.78 -10.54 27.37
C GLN A 326 -36.61 -11.36 28.67
N THR A 327 -36.15 -12.60 28.55
CA THR A 327 -36.02 -13.54 29.68
C THR A 327 -34.73 -13.39 30.47
N SER A 328 -33.73 -12.64 30.00
CA SER A 328 -32.39 -12.55 30.60
C SER A 328 -32.10 -11.25 31.34
N LEU A 329 -33.02 -10.28 31.35
CA LEU A 329 -32.76 -8.94 31.90
C LEU A 329 -33.22 -8.82 33.37
N PRO A 330 -32.34 -8.41 34.30
CA PRO A 330 -32.74 -8.11 35.66
C PRO A 330 -33.55 -6.81 35.69
N LEU A 331 -34.78 -6.86 36.19
CA LEU A 331 -35.64 -5.69 36.34
C LEU A 331 -35.21 -4.90 37.60
N PRO A 332 -34.87 -3.60 37.48
CA PRO A 332 -34.54 -2.78 38.65
C PRO A 332 -35.79 -2.47 39.50
N GLU A 333 -35.66 -2.45 40.83
CA GLU A 333 -36.68 -1.92 41.74
C GLU A 333 -36.66 -0.39 41.68
N LEU A 334 -37.70 0.22 41.11
CA LEU A 334 -37.78 1.66 40.86
C LEU A 334 -38.55 2.38 41.98
N ALA A 335 -37.97 3.47 42.52
CA ALA A 335 -38.63 4.36 43.46
C ALA A 335 -39.68 5.25 42.75
N ALA A 336 -40.68 5.74 43.49
CA ALA A 336 -41.81 6.51 42.94
C ALA A 336 -41.40 7.81 42.21
N ASP A 337 -40.25 8.39 42.57
CA ASP A 337 -39.83 9.72 42.11
C ASP A 337 -38.79 9.65 40.97
N THR A 338 -38.65 8.49 40.34
CA THR A 338 -37.63 8.22 39.31
C THR A 338 -38.10 8.69 37.94
N LEU A 339 -37.22 9.31 37.15
CA LEU A 339 -37.44 9.70 35.76
C LEU A 339 -36.91 8.62 34.82
N SER A 340 -37.70 8.31 33.78
CA SER A 340 -37.23 7.50 32.65
C SER A 340 -36.51 8.38 31.62
N VAL A 341 -35.31 7.99 31.25
CA VAL A 341 -34.40 8.75 30.39
C VAL A 341 -33.88 7.83 29.28
N LEU A 342 -34.06 8.19 28.02
CA LEU A 342 -33.55 7.39 26.90
C LEU A 342 -32.26 8.02 26.37
N PHE A 343 -31.16 7.28 26.48
CA PHE A 343 -29.88 7.64 25.87
C PHE A 343 -29.71 6.92 24.55
N SER A 344 -29.40 7.69 23.52
CA SER A 344 -29.27 7.21 22.15
C SER A 344 -27.89 7.57 21.61
N THR A 345 -27.18 6.59 21.09
CA THR A 345 -26.02 6.76 20.21
C THR A 345 -26.39 6.34 18.77
N PRO A 346 -25.54 6.54 17.76
CA PRO A 346 -25.81 6.05 16.41
C PRO A 346 -26.00 4.53 16.29
N GLU A 347 -25.52 3.75 17.27
CA GLU A 347 -25.45 2.28 17.21
C GLU A 347 -26.26 1.58 18.32
N THR A 348 -26.59 2.30 19.40
CA THR A 348 -27.25 1.73 20.59
C THR A 348 -28.27 2.67 21.20
N VAL A 349 -29.28 2.08 21.84
CA VAL A 349 -30.26 2.80 22.66
C VAL A 349 -30.28 2.16 24.04
N THR A 350 -30.04 2.97 25.06
CA THR A 350 -30.05 2.57 26.47
C THR A 350 -31.20 3.28 27.18
N LEU A 351 -32.06 2.51 27.83
CA LEU A 351 -33.05 3.06 28.76
C LEU A 351 -32.36 3.21 30.11
N MET A 352 -32.38 4.43 30.64
CA MET A 352 -31.76 4.80 31.90
C MET A 352 -32.81 5.31 32.88
N TYR A 353 -32.53 5.14 34.17
CA TYR A 353 -33.33 5.67 35.26
C TYR A 353 -32.49 6.62 36.09
N ALA A 354 -33.05 7.78 36.39
CA ALA A 354 -32.41 8.81 37.21
C ALA A 354 -33.40 9.47 38.14
N THR A 355 -32.94 9.92 39.30
CA THR A 355 -33.71 10.85 40.12
C THR A 355 -33.81 12.21 39.44
N VAL A 356 -34.77 13.02 39.88
CA VAL A 356 -34.95 14.40 39.44
C VAL A 356 -33.64 15.18 39.55
N ASP A 357 -32.94 15.08 40.69
CA ASP A 357 -31.68 15.77 40.94
C ASP A 357 -30.54 15.30 40.02
N GLN A 358 -30.43 13.99 39.75
CA GLN A 358 -29.42 13.43 38.84
C GLN A 358 -29.62 13.94 37.39
N TYR A 359 -30.86 13.99 36.91
CA TYR A 359 -31.16 14.52 35.59
C TYR A 359 -30.88 16.02 35.50
N HIS A 360 -31.24 16.80 36.53
CA HIS A 360 -30.94 18.24 36.57
C HIS A 360 -29.43 18.51 36.57
N ALA A 361 -28.64 17.72 37.29
CA ALA A 361 -27.19 17.85 37.33
C ALA A 361 -26.58 17.56 35.95
N LEU A 362 -27.01 16.47 35.29
CA LEU A 362 -26.62 16.12 33.93
C LEU A 362 -26.97 17.24 32.94
N ALA A 363 -28.21 17.74 32.98
CA ALA A 363 -28.69 18.76 32.05
C ALA A 363 -27.90 20.08 32.17
N ARG A 364 -27.51 20.48 33.38
CA ARG A 364 -26.67 21.66 33.62
C ARG A 364 -25.25 21.47 33.09
N GLU A 365 -24.67 20.29 33.28
CA GLU A 365 -23.33 20.00 32.79
C GLU A 365 -23.27 20.02 31.26
N VAL A 366 -24.26 19.39 30.61
CA VAL A 366 -24.30 19.27 29.15
C VAL A 366 -24.71 20.59 28.47
N SER A 367 -25.63 21.34 29.06
CA SER A 367 -26.15 22.57 28.46
C SER A 367 -25.34 23.82 28.79
N ALA A 368 -24.43 23.74 29.77
CA ALA A 368 -23.61 24.85 30.28
C ALA A 368 -24.38 26.20 30.35
N PRO A 369 -25.51 26.28 31.07
CA PRO A 369 -26.36 27.46 31.04
C PRO A 369 -25.66 28.68 31.67
N ASP A 370 -25.77 29.85 31.01
CA ASP A 370 -25.11 31.11 31.42
C ASP A 370 -25.65 31.74 32.72
N THR A 371 -26.65 31.17 33.40
CA THR A 371 -27.28 31.78 34.58
C THR A 371 -27.69 30.77 35.66
N ALA A 372 -27.47 31.16 36.92
CA ALA A 372 -27.75 30.38 38.14
C ALA A 372 -29.22 30.49 38.61
N ASP A 373 -30.17 30.55 37.68
CA ASP A 373 -31.60 30.67 38.01
C ASP A 373 -32.26 29.27 38.09
N LEU A 374 -32.92 28.98 39.22
CA LEU A 374 -33.47 27.66 39.57
C LEU A 374 -34.82 27.38 38.88
N SER A 375 -35.31 28.28 38.03
CA SER A 375 -36.65 28.27 37.43
C SER A 375 -36.68 27.90 35.94
N ILE A 376 -35.62 27.27 35.42
CA ILE A 376 -35.51 26.90 34.00
C ILE A 376 -36.35 25.65 33.70
N HIS A 377 -37.31 25.78 32.79
CA HIS A 377 -37.94 24.64 32.10
C HIS A 377 -36.85 23.82 31.41
N LEU A 378 -36.58 22.60 31.90
CA LEU A 378 -35.53 21.79 31.31
C LEU A 378 -35.93 21.32 29.92
N PRO A 379 -34.99 21.33 28.97
CA PRO A 379 -35.25 20.79 27.66
C PRO A 379 -35.54 19.28 27.78
N THR A 380 -36.59 18.86 27.10
CA THR A 380 -36.99 17.44 27.00
C THR A 380 -35.98 16.62 26.18
N LEU A 381 -35.08 17.29 25.46
CA LEU A 381 -34.04 16.72 24.61
C LEU A 381 -32.70 17.42 24.89
N LEU A 382 -31.68 16.66 25.28
CA LEU A 382 -30.30 17.11 25.40
C LEU A 382 -29.45 16.44 24.30
N SER A 383 -28.54 17.18 23.68
CA SER A 383 -27.66 16.65 22.62
C SER A 383 -26.24 17.15 22.82
N SER A 384 -25.26 16.24 22.73
CA SER A 384 -23.84 16.57 22.79
C SER A 384 -22.99 15.55 22.01
N ASP A 385 -21.68 15.74 21.97
CA ASP A 385 -20.76 14.70 21.51
C ASP A 385 -20.81 13.48 22.45
N VAL A 386 -20.56 12.28 21.90
CA VAL A 386 -20.72 11.00 22.61
C VAL A 386 -19.84 10.94 23.86
N ALA A 387 -18.60 11.44 23.79
CA ALA A 387 -17.64 11.35 24.89
C ALA A 387 -18.06 12.22 26.08
N THR A 388 -18.47 13.46 25.84
CA THR A 388 -19.00 14.35 26.86
C THR A 388 -20.26 13.78 27.51
N MET A 389 -21.17 13.22 26.71
CA MET A 389 -22.42 12.67 27.23
C MET A 389 -22.21 11.40 28.07
N GLN A 390 -21.36 10.46 27.62
CA GLN A 390 -21.03 9.25 28.37
C GLN A 390 -20.32 9.56 29.70
N ALA A 391 -19.32 10.44 29.67
CA ALA A 391 -18.59 10.84 30.87
C ALA A 391 -19.51 11.53 31.90
N ALA A 392 -20.52 12.28 31.44
CA ALA A 392 -21.48 12.92 32.31
C ALA A 392 -22.49 11.90 32.90
N VAL A 393 -22.98 10.95 32.10
CA VAL A 393 -23.88 9.86 32.57
C VAL A 393 -23.18 8.99 33.62
N GLU A 394 -21.93 8.56 33.37
CA GLU A 394 -21.15 7.77 34.33
C GLU A 394 -20.94 8.50 35.66
N ARG A 395 -20.65 9.80 35.62
CA ARG A 395 -20.38 10.61 36.81
C ARG A 395 -21.60 10.80 37.71
N HIS A 396 -22.79 10.89 37.12
CA HIS A 396 -24.04 11.13 37.84
C HIS A 396 -24.77 9.82 38.22
N GLY A 397 -24.22 8.66 37.84
CA GLY A 397 -24.61 7.35 38.39
C GLY A 397 -26.02 6.90 38.02
N PHE A 398 -26.36 6.94 36.73
CA PHE A 398 -27.64 6.47 36.19
C PHE A 398 -27.75 4.94 36.31
N GLN A 399 -28.94 4.42 36.60
CA GLN A 399 -29.19 2.98 36.49
C GLN A 399 -29.53 2.65 35.04
N GLU A 400 -28.84 1.68 34.44
CA GLU A 400 -28.92 1.42 33.00
C GLU A 400 -29.53 0.05 32.69
N LEU A 401 -30.39 0.02 31.67
CA LEU A 401 -30.82 -1.17 30.98
C LEU A 401 -30.45 -1.03 29.49
N SER A 402 -29.32 -1.62 29.14
CA SER A 402 -28.70 -1.50 27.81
C SER A 402 -29.11 -2.66 26.91
N VAL A 403 -29.46 -2.33 25.67
CA VAL A 403 -29.79 -3.30 24.62
C VAL A 403 -28.96 -2.96 23.38
N ASN A 404 -28.28 -3.96 22.84
CA ASN A 404 -27.49 -3.79 21.63
C ASN A 404 -28.37 -3.98 20.38
N THR A 405 -27.99 -3.37 19.25
CA THR A 405 -28.55 -3.59 17.89
C THR A 405 -29.87 -2.92 17.45
N TYR A 406 -30.40 -1.91 18.14
CA TYR A 406 -31.60 -1.17 17.70
C TYR A 406 -31.37 0.32 17.44
N LYS A 407 -32.03 0.86 16.40
CA LYS A 407 -32.03 2.30 16.08
C LYS A 407 -33.11 3.05 16.87
N THR A 408 -32.76 4.25 17.30
CA THR A 408 -33.60 5.16 18.10
C THR A 408 -34.92 5.52 17.45
N ASP A 409 -34.92 5.74 16.14
CA ASP A 409 -36.12 6.10 15.39
C ASP A 409 -37.18 4.98 15.43
N ASP A 410 -36.75 3.71 15.38
CA ASP A 410 -37.65 2.55 15.43
C ASP A 410 -38.28 2.37 16.81
N ILE A 411 -37.51 2.65 17.88
CA ILE A 411 -38.00 2.57 19.27
C ILE A 411 -38.92 3.76 19.58
N LEU A 412 -38.56 4.98 19.16
CA LEU A 412 -39.38 6.17 19.38
C LEU A 412 -40.70 6.12 18.61
N ALA A 413 -40.71 5.67 17.35
CA ALA A 413 -41.94 5.51 16.58
C ALA A 413 -42.93 4.54 17.26
N ARG A 414 -42.40 3.40 17.75
CA ARG A 414 -43.18 2.39 18.49
C ARG A 414 -43.67 2.89 19.85
N LEU A 415 -42.83 3.60 20.61
CA LEU A 415 -43.21 4.20 21.90
C LEU A 415 -44.28 5.31 21.74
N GLN A 416 -44.27 6.03 20.61
CA GLN A 416 -45.28 7.05 20.30
C GLN A 416 -46.56 6.49 19.64
N GLY A 417 -46.67 5.16 19.51
CA GLY A 417 -47.86 4.50 18.94
C GLY A 417 -48.04 4.70 17.42
N LYS A 418 -47.00 5.13 16.70
CA LYS A 418 -47.00 5.19 15.23
C LYS A 418 -46.28 3.97 14.71
N THR A 419 -47.07 2.99 14.24
CA THR A 419 -46.57 1.82 13.49
C THR A 419 -45.92 2.22 12.18
#